data_AF-A0A5M3N3W2-F1
#
_entry.id   AF-A0A5M3N3W2-F1
#
_cell.length_a   1.000
_cell.length_b   1.000
_cell.length_c   1.000
_cell.angle_alpha   90.00
_cell.angle_beta   90.00
_cell.angle_gamma   90.00
#
_symmetry.space_group_name_H-M   'P 1'
#
loop_
_entity.id
_entity.type
_entity.pdbx_description
1 polymer ?
#
loop_
_entity_poly.entity_id
_entity_poly.type
_entity_poly.pdbx_seq_one_letter_code
_entity_poly.pdbx_strand_id
1 'polypeptide(L)'
;LDSLIISKEKLYEHKTLRVNFTTYDLRREHDTINPRSHADIMLLSQDEPTDKNAHPYWYARVTFIFHVMVRFHHEDPSKSRRVDVLLIRWLHRDSNFQDIFVDRRLPRVSFFPLGTSECWDFIDPSTVIRSVHLLPGF
;
A
#
# COMPACT_ATOMS: atom_id res chain seq x y z
N LEU A 1 -20.22 18.24 10.84
CA LEU A 1 -19.32 17.50 9.93
C LEU A 1 -19.40 18.17 8.58
N ASP A 2 -18.30 18.77 8.11
CA ASP A 2 -18.26 19.31 6.75
C ASP A 2 -18.32 18.17 5.74
N SER A 3 -19.25 18.24 4.79
CA SER A 3 -19.36 17.24 3.73
C SER A 3 -18.27 17.47 2.68
N LEU A 4 -17.61 16.38 2.29
CA LEU A 4 -16.59 16.38 1.23
C LEU A 4 -17.27 16.12 -0.12
N ILE A 5 -16.91 16.90 -1.14
CA ILE A 5 -17.43 16.76 -2.51
C ILE A 5 -16.31 16.33 -3.44
N ILE A 6 -16.55 15.28 -4.22
CA ILE A 6 -15.71 14.89 -5.35
C ILE A 6 -16.04 15.80 -6.53
N SER A 7 -15.06 16.56 -6.99
CA SER A 7 -15.21 17.52 -8.07
C SER A 7 -15.57 16.80 -9.36
N LYS A 8 -16.68 17.22 -9.97
CA LYS A 8 -17.16 16.69 -11.26
C LYS A 8 -17.46 15.19 -11.25
N GLU A 9 -17.55 14.55 -10.09
CA GLU A 9 -17.77 13.10 -9.95
C GLU A 9 -16.76 12.25 -10.77
N LYS A 10 -15.51 12.73 -10.86
CA LYS A 10 -14.46 12.10 -11.67
C LYS A 10 -13.35 11.51 -10.82
N LEU A 11 -12.91 10.33 -11.25
CA LEU A 11 -11.72 9.64 -10.80
C LEU A 11 -10.74 9.53 -11.97
N TYR A 12 -9.46 9.78 -11.71
CA TYR A 12 -8.39 9.79 -12.72
C TYR A 12 -7.42 8.65 -12.44
N GLU A 13 -7.44 7.61 -13.25
CA GLU A 13 -6.55 6.44 -13.14
C GLU A 13 -5.14 6.73 -13.68
N HIS A 14 -4.12 6.16 -13.02
CA HIS A 14 -2.71 6.23 -13.40
C HIS A 14 -2.14 4.83 -13.60
N LYS A 15 -1.18 4.71 -14.51
CA LYS A 15 -0.53 3.43 -14.82
C LYS A 15 0.60 3.08 -13.86
N THR A 16 1.23 4.09 -13.27
CA THR A 16 2.45 3.93 -12.48
C THR A 16 2.47 4.90 -11.31
N LEU A 17 3.05 4.46 -10.18
CA LEU A 17 3.38 5.27 -9.01
C LEU A 17 4.89 5.23 -8.81
N ARG A 18 5.49 6.36 -8.43
CA ARG A 18 6.90 6.43 -8.04
C ARG A 18 7.02 6.66 -6.54
N VAL A 19 7.76 5.80 -5.85
CA VAL A 19 8.04 5.90 -4.41
C VAL A 19 9.54 6.10 -4.23
N ASN A 20 9.93 7.08 -3.42
CA ASN A 20 11.34 7.32 -3.11
C ASN A 20 11.70 6.63 -1.79
N PHE A 21 12.86 6.00 -1.73
CA PHE A 21 13.37 5.39 -0.52
C PHE A 21 14.85 5.73 -0.33
N THR A 22 15.33 5.54 0.90
CA THR A 22 16.75 5.74 1.23
C THR A 22 17.43 4.37 1.28
N THR A 23 18.53 4.20 0.55
CA THR A 23 19.37 3.02 0.59
C THR A 23 20.26 3.00 1.83
N TYR A 24 20.88 1.85 2.11
CA TYR A 24 21.76 1.68 3.26
C TYR A 24 22.94 2.66 3.28
N ASP A 25 23.47 3.03 2.11
CA ASP A 25 24.56 4.01 1.94
C ASP A 25 24.05 5.47 1.95
N LEU A 26 22.86 5.71 2.51
CA LEU A 26 22.22 7.03 2.66
C LEU A 26 21.94 7.75 1.33
N ARG A 27 21.83 7.00 0.22
CA ARG A 27 21.42 7.57 -1.07
C ARG A 27 19.91 7.51 -1.23
N ARG A 28 19.38 8.44 -2.02
CA ARG A 28 17.97 8.41 -2.44
C ARG A 28 17.86 7.63 -3.75
N GLU A 29 17.02 6.62 -3.73
CA GLU A 29 16.60 5.87 -4.90
C GLU A 29 15.07 5.90 -5.02
N HIS A 30 14.56 5.27 -6.08
CA HIS A 30 13.13 5.24 -6.35
C HIS A 30 12.70 3.91 -6.95
N ASP A 31 11.52 3.47 -6.56
CA ASP A 31 10.81 2.38 -7.21
C ASP A 31 9.71 2.92 -8.10
N THR A 32 9.44 2.19 -9.18
CA THR A 32 8.26 2.39 -10.02
C THR A 32 7.30 1.22 -9.82
N ILE A 33 6.17 1.49 -9.19
CA ILE A 33 5.09 0.52 -8.99
C ILE A 33 4.20 0.56 -10.21
N ASN A 34 3.92 -0.61 -10.78
CA ASN A 34 3.03 -0.78 -11.91
C ASN A 34 2.09 -1.95 -11.61
N PRO A 35 0.77 -1.73 -11.49
CA PRO A 35 -0.19 -2.79 -11.18
C PRO A 35 -0.15 -3.99 -12.13
N ARG A 36 0.43 -3.85 -13.33
CA ARG A 36 0.55 -4.94 -14.32
C ARG A 36 1.81 -5.80 -14.19
N SER A 37 2.87 -5.33 -13.54
CA SER A 37 4.18 -6.02 -13.55
C SER A 37 4.90 -6.04 -12.21
N HIS A 38 4.90 -4.91 -11.49
CA HIS A 38 5.57 -4.73 -10.20
C HIS A 38 4.57 -4.08 -9.25
N ALA A 39 3.55 -4.86 -8.88
CA ALA A 39 2.38 -4.38 -8.15
C ALA A 39 2.52 -4.51 -6.64
N ASP A 40 3.47 -5.32 -6.17
CA ASP A 40 3.60 -5.63 -4.75
C ASP A 40 4.37 -4.53 -4.02
N ILE A 41 3.88 -4.20 -2.82
CA ILE A 41 4.36 -3.10 -1.98
C ILE A 41 4.52 -3.56 -0.53
N MET A 42 5.40 -2.87 0.20
CA MET A 42 5.54 -2.99 1.65
C MET A 42 5.16 -1.69 2.36
N LEU A 43 4.47 -1.82 3.48
CA LEU A 43 4.03 -0.75 4.36
C LEU A 43 4.56 -0.97 5.76
N LEU A 44 4.58 0.08 6.58
CA LEU A 44 4.86 -0.08 8.01
C LEU A 44 3.68 -0.82 8.66
N SER A 45 4.01 -1.87 9.38
CA SER A 45 3.03 -2.62 10.17
C SER A 45 2.55 -1.81 11.37
N GLN A 46 1.31 -2.03 11.78
CA GLN A 46 0.76 -1.54 13.04
C GLN A 46 0.73 -2.63 14.12
N ASP A 47 1.41 -3.76 13.92
CA ASP A 47 1.50 -4.83 14.91
C ASP A 47 2.19 -4.32 16.19
N GLU A 48 1.68 -4.71 17.36
CA GLU A 48 2.28 -4.34 18.63
C GLU A 48 3.59 -5.12 18.85
N PRO A 49 4.68 -4.48 19.31
CA PRO A 49 5.97 -5.15 19.50
C PRO A 49 5.92 -6.33 20.49
N THR A 50 4.89 -6.38 21.34
CA THR A 50 4.65 -7.46 22.29
C THR A 50 4.07 -8.72 21.65
N ASP A 51 3.58 -8.65 20.41
CA ASP A 51 3.03 -9.80 19.72
C ASP A 51 4.14 -10.76 19.32
N LYS A 52 3.96 -12.05 19.64
CA LYS A 52 4.95 -13.09 19.32
C LYS A 52 5.25 -13.22 17.82
N ASN A 53 4.34 -12.72 16.98
CA ASN A 53 4.44 -12.74 15.53
C ASN A 53 4.54 -11.32 14.93
N ALA A 54 4.87 -10.30 15.75
CA ALA A 54 5.05 -8.94 15.29
C ALA A 54 6.10 -8.89 14.17
N HIS A 55 5.77 -8.20 13.09
CA HIS A 55 6.71 -7.96 12.00
C HIS A 55 6.64 -6.49 11.62
N PRO A 56 7.77 -5.86 11.30
CA PRO A 56 7.82 -4.43 11.02
C PRO A 56 7.03 -4.02 9.78
N TYR A 57 6.68 -4.96 8.89
CA TYR A 57 6.05 -4.64 7.61
C TYR A 57 4.77 -5.43 7.34
N TRP A 58 3.82 -4.76 6.69
CA TRP A 58 2.70 -5.37 6.00
C TRP A 58 2.95 -5.38 4.48
N TYR A 59 2.27 -6.29 3.79
CA TYR A 59 2.43 -6.48 2.35
C TYR A 59 1.08 -6.39 1.65
N ALA A 60 1.08 -5.74 0.49
CA ALA A 60 -0.12 -5.60 -0.32
C ALA A 60 0.22 -5.63 -1.82
N ARG A 61 -0.78 -5.93 -2.65
CA ARG A 61 -0.72 -5.81 -4.10
C ARG A 61 -1.58 -4.63 -4.57
N VAL A 62 -0.95 -3.65 -5.21
CA VAL A 62 -1.66 -2.53 -5.83
C VAL A 62 -2.45 -3.00 -7.03
N THR A 63 -3.73 -2.68 -7.05
CA THR A 63 -4.66 -3.05 -8.13
C THR A 63 -5.02 -1.85 -8.98
N PHE A 64 -5.30 -0.71 -8.36
CA PHE A 64 -5.51 0.56 -9.06
C PHE A 64 -4.77 1.70 -8.39
N ILE A 65 -4.30 2.63 -9.22
CA ILE A 65 -3.70 3.88 -8.79
C ILE A 65 -4.59 4.97 -9.37
N PHE A 66 -5.12 5.85 -8.53
CA PHE A 66 -5.95 6.94 -9.03
C PHE A 66 -5.86 8.17 -8.14
N HIS A 67 -6.32 9.30 -8.67
CA HIS A 67 -6.57 10.48 -7.85
C HIS A 67 -7.97 11.00 -8.05
N VAL A 68 -8.45 11.69 -7.02
CA VAL A 68 -9.70 12.44 -7.02
C VAL A 68 -9.43 13.89 -6.64
N MET A 69 -10.20 14.81 -7.19
CA MET A 69 -10.16 16.22 -6.82
C MET A 69 -11.28 16.48 -5.81
N VAL A 70 -10.96 16.81 -4.57
CA VAL A 70 -11.92 16.95 -3.47
C VAL A 70 -11.95 18.38 -2.93
N ARG A 71 -13.11 18.81 -2.43
CA ARG A 71 -13.27 20.08 -1.71
C ARG A 71 -14.27 19.92 -0.58
N PHE A 72 -14.23 20.80 0.41
CA PHE A 72 -15.34 20.88 1.36
C PHE A 72 -16.56 21.55 0.71
N HIS A 73 -17.75 21.17 1.16
CA HIS A 73 -19.01 21.65 0.59
C HIS A 73 -19.10 23.18 0.54
N HIS A 74 -18.61 23.85 1.59
CA HIS A 74 -18.61 25.31 1.75
C HIS A 74 -17.44 26.02 1.03
N GLU A 75 -16.57 25.27 0.36
CA GLU A 75 -15.44 25.84 -0.38
C GLU A 75 -15.80 26.06 -1.85
N ASP A 76 -15.25 27.14 -2.39
CA ASP A 76 -15.26 27.44 -3.82
C ASP A 76 -14.67 26.26 -4.63
N PRO A 77 -15.27 25.88 -5.79
CA PRO A 77 -14.71 24.86 -6.68
C PRO A 77 -13.24 25.04 -7.07
N SER A 78 -12.72 26.26 -7.05
CA SER A 78 -11.29 26.56 -7.29
C SER A 78 -10.37 26.07 -6.17
N LYS A 79 -10.89 25.80 -4.97
CA LYS A 79 -10.14 25.28 -3.81
C LYS A 79 -10.03 23.75 -3.79
N SER A 80 -10.38 23.08 -4.89
CA SER A 80 -10.26 21.62 -4.98
C SER A 80 -8.80 21.17 -4.83
N ARG A 81 -8.62 20.18 -3.96
CA ARG A 81 -7.34 19.56 -3.63
C ARG A 81 -7.26 18.18 -4.27
N ARG A 82 -6.08 17.82 -4.76
CA ARG A 82 -5.81 16.48 -5.27
C ARG A 82 -5.56 15.54 -4.09
N VAL A 83 -6.21 14.38 -4.12
CA VAL A 83 -5.94 13.26 -3.21
C VAL A 83 -5.60 12.05 -4.06
N ASP A 84 -4.38 11.56 -3.93
CA ASP A 84 -3.93 10.31 -4.55
C ASP A 84 -4.29 9.13 -3.64
N VAL A 85 -4.76 8.05 -4.25
CA VAL A 85 -5.29 6.87 -3.55
C VAL A 85 -4.85 5.61 -4.30
N LEU A 86 -4.47 4.58 -3.53
CA LEU A 86 -4.23 3.24 -4.07
C LEU A 86 -5.35 2.32 -3.60
N LEU A 87 -5.95 1.59 -4.54
CA LEU A 87 -6.74 0.40 -4.20
C LEU A 87 -5.80 -0.79 -4.18
N ILE A 88 -5.74 -1.45 -3.03
CA ILE A 88 -4.83 -2.56 -2.78
C ILE A 88 -5.59 -3.83 -2.41
N ARG A 89 -4.92 -4.96 -2.60
CA ARG A 89 -5.30 -6.27 -2.04
C ARG A 89 -4.29 -6.68 -0.99
N TRP A 90 -4.75 -6.92 0.24
CA TRP A 90 -3.87 -7.30 1.33
C TRP A 90 -3.29 -8.72 1.16
N LEU A 91 -2.07 -8.92 1.67
CA LEU A 91 -1.50 -10.23 1.91
C LEU A 91 -1.38 -10.46 3.41
N HIS A 92 -1.82 -11.63 3.89
CA HIS A 92 -1.59 -12.05 5.27
C HIS A 92 -0.26 -12.79 5.37
N ARG A 93 0.40 -12.65 6.52
CA ARG A 93 1.61 -13.43 6.85
C ARG A 93 1.20 -14.81 7.37
N ASP A 94 2.01 -15.83 7.10
CA ASP A 94 1.80 -17.15 7.70
C ASP A 94 2.30 -17.14 9.15
N SER A 95 1.36 -17.04 10.11
CA SER A 95 1.68 -16.99 11.54
C SER A 95 2.27 -18.30 12.08
N ASN A 96 2.15 -19.41 11.35
CA ASN A 96 2.76 -20.69 11.72
C ASN A 96 4.22 -20.77 11.27
N PHE A 97 4.66 -19.85 10.42
CA PHE A 97 6.01 -19.75 9.93
C PHE A 97 6.73 -18.64 10.70
N GLN A 98 7.51 -19.03 11.70
CA GLN A 98 8.33 -18.08 12.45
C GLN A 98 9.47 -17.57 11.57
N ASP A 99 9.25 -16.40 10.97
CA ASP A 99 10.24 -15.64 10.21
C ASP A 99 11.22 -14.95 11.17
N ILE A 100 12.08 -15.74 11.80
CA ILE A 100 13.13 -15.21 12.64
C ILE A 100 14.37 -15.01 11.76
N PHE A 101 14.96 -13.83 11.85
CA PHE A 101 16.24 -13.50 11.21
C PHE A 101 17.35 -14.55 11.49
N VAL A 102 17.23 -15.25 12.61
CA VAL A 102 18.09 -16.37 13.05
C VAL A 102 18.04 -17.54 12.07
N ASP A 103 16.86 -17.86 11.51
CA ASP A 103 16.68 -18.99 10.60
C ASP A 103 16.97 -18.62 9.13
N ARG A 104 17.29 -17.35 8.83
CA ARG A 104 17.57 -16.81 7.48
C ARG A 104 16.47 -17.14 6.47
N ARG A 105 15.21 -17.20 6.92
CA ARG A 105 14.05 -17.48 6.07
C ARG A 105 13.38 -16.18 5.63
N LEU A 106 12.89 -16.17 4.39
CA LEU A 106 12.13 -15.06 3.84
C LEU A 106 10.69 -15.11 4.34
N PRO A 107 10.08 -13.93 4.62
CA PRO A 107 8.69 -13.87 5.02
C PRO A 107 7.75 -14.59 4.08
N ARG A 108 6.90 -15.46 4.63
CA ARG A 108 5.85 -16.14 3.86
C ARG A 108 4.55 -15.36 3.94
N VAL A 109 4.01 -15.06 2.77
CA VAL A 109 2.78 -14.30 2.61
C VAL A 109 1.84 -14.99 1.63
N SER A 110 0.54 -14.84 1.88
CA SER A 110 -0.52 -15.32 1.01
C SER A 110 -1.63 -14.29 0.92
N PHE A 111 -2.36 -14.30 -0.19
CA PHE A 111 -3.48 -13.38 -0.35
C PHE A 111 -4.57 -13.66 0.68
N PHE A 112 -5.19 -12.59 1.18
CA PHE A 112 -6.44 -12.74 1.91
C PHE A 112 -7.49 -13.45 1.03
N PRO A 113 -8.33 -14.32 1.63
CA PRO A 113 -9.42 -14.99 0.93
C PRO A 113 -10.37 -13.97 0.31
N LEU A 114 -10.75 -14.23 -0.95
CA LEU A 114 -11.74 -13.41 -1.64
C LEU A 114 -13.09 -13.45 -0.91
N GLY A 115 -13.81 -12.33 -0.94
CA GLY A 115 -15.12 -12.21 -0.29
C GLY A 115 -15.07 -11.82 1.19
N THR A 116 -13.88 -11.64 1.76
CA THR A 116 -13.72 -11.05 3.10
C THR A 116 -13.65 -9.52 2.98
N SER A 117 -14.19 -8.81 3.99
CA SER A 117 -14.10 -7.34 4.07
C SER A 117 -12.66 -6.85 4.19
N GLU A 118 -11.76 -7.70 4.67
CA GLU A 118 -10.33 -7.42 4.90
C GLU A 118 -9.48 -7.61 3.64
N CYS A 119 -10.05 -8.10 2.53
CA CYS A 119 -9.27 -8.40 1.33
C CYS A 119 -8.80 -7.13 0.59
N TRP A 120 -9.57 -6.05 0.63
CA TRP A 120 -9.37 -4.85 -0.18
C TRP A 120 -9.36 -3.60 0.68
N ASP A 121 -8.52 -2.63 0.34
CA ASP A 121 -8.47 -1.36 1.07
C ASP A 121 -7.96 -0.21 0.21
N PHE A 122 -8.26 1.01 0.65
CA PHE A 122 -7.76 2.25 0.08
C PHE A 122 -6.67 2.82 0.98
N ILE A 123 -5.47 3.03 0.42
CA ILE A 123 -4.34 3.59 1.16
C ILE A 123 -3.82 4.87 0.51
N ASP A 124 -3.22 5.73 1.34
CA ASP A 124 -2.42 6.86 0.86
C ASP A 124 -1.07 6.33 0.31
N PRO A 125 -0.70 6.66 -0.94
CA PRO A 125 0.61 6.33 -1.50
C PRO A 125 1.81 6.71 -0.61
N SER A 126 1.68 7.72 0.25
CA SER A 126 2.73 8.16 1.17
C SER A 126 3.10 7.11 2.24
N THR A 127 2.19 6.16 2.50
CA THR A 127 2.38 5.06 3.46
C THR A 127 3.21 3.90 2.89
N VAL A 128 3.43 3.90 1.57
CA VAL A 128 4.23 2.89 0.89
C VAL A 128 5.72 3.15 1.15
N ILE A 129 6.40 2.18 1.75
CA ILE A 129 7.83 2.28 2.01
C ILE A 129 8.63 1.92 0.75
N ARG A 130 8.24 0.84 0.06
CA ARG A 130 8.98 0.30 -1.09
C ARG A 130 8.12 -0.65 -1.93
N SER A 131 8.53 -0.89 -3.17
CA SER A 131 8.07 -2.05 -3.94
C SER A 131 8.72 -3.34 -3.43
N VAL A 132 8.03 -4.46 -3.62
CA VAL A 132 8.50 -5.80 -3.21
C VAL A 132 8.46 -6.74 -4.40
N HIS A 133 9.41 -7.67 -4.45
CA HIS A 133 9.38 -8.79 -5.37
C HIS A 133 9.04 -10.08 -4.62
N LEU A 134 7.84 -10.61 -4.85
CA LEU A 134 7.41 -11.86 -4.24
C LEU A 134 7.91 -13.05 -5.06
N LEU A 135 8.56 -14.01 -4.38
CA LEU A 135 8.97 -15.28 -4.96
C LEU A 135 7.88 -16.34 -4.69
N PRO A 136 7.46 -17.12 -5.70
CA PRO A 136 6.54 -18.23 -5.49
C PRO A 136 7.12 -19.26 -4.51
N GLY A 137 6.34 -19.63 -3.49
CA GLY A 137 6.60 -20.80 -2.65
C GLY A 137 5.66 -21.93 -3.06
N PHE A 138 6.20 -22.97 -3.69
CA PHE A 138 5.49 -24.20 -4.07
C PHE A 138 5.74 -25.31 -3.04
#